data_AF-A0A5B7JTW6-F1
#
_entry.id   AF-A0A5B7JTW6-F1
#
_cell.length_a   1.000
_cell.length_b   1.000
_cell.length_c   1.000
_cell.angle_alpha   90.00
_cell.angle_beta   90.00
_cell.angle_gamma   90.00
#
_symmetry.space_group_name_H-M   'P 1'
#
loop_
_entity.id
_entity.type
_entity.pdbx_description
1 polymer ?
#
loop_
_entity_poly.entity_id
_entity_poly.type
_entity_poly.pdbx_seq_one_letter_code
_entity_poly.pdbx_strand_id
1 'polypeptide(L)'
;MDGPPLVNQVVLGLWWLVLTAYYTLEAMVMMVVPKKYRAKDVRGSVVLVTGGGSGIGRLMCLKLAAKGAVVVTWDVSEAGKALGLPGVSVVARGGAHGSE
;
A
#
# COMPACT_ATOMS: atom_id res chain seq x y z
N MET A 1 47.33 -10.94 11.55
CA MET A 1 46.16 -10.15 11.12
C MET A 1 45.63 -9.49 12.36
N ASP A 2 46.11 -8.29 12.63
CA ASP A 2 45.76 -7.59 13.86
C ASP A 2 44.33 -7.08 13.74
N GLY A 3 43.52 -7.36 14.76
CA GLY A 3 42.14 -6.91 14.80
C GLY A 3 42.05 -5.38 14.79
N PRO A 4 40.87 -4.82 14.47
CA PRO A 4 40.68 -3.38 14.53
C PRO A 4 41.00 -2.86 15.95
N PRO A 5 41.62 -1.68 16.09
CA PRO A 5 41.98 -1.13 17.39
C PRO A 5 40.76 -0.98 18.29
N LEU A 6 40.96 -1.10 19.62
CA LEU A 6 39.90 -1.02 20.63
C LEU A 6 39.01 0.23 20.46
N VAL A 7 39.62 1.35 20.09
CA VAL A 7 38.93 2.62 19.81
C VAL A 7 37.87 2.46 18.72
N ASN A 8 38.16 1.72 17.64
CA ASN A 8 37.19 1.48 16.56
C ASN A 8 36.03 0.61 17.04
N GLN A 9 36.28 -0.39 17.89
CA GLN A 9 35.20 -1.22 18.43
C GLN A 9 34.25 -0.41 19.33
N VAL A 10 34.80 0.48 20.16
CA VAL A 10 34.01 1.39 21.01
C VAL A 10 33.21 2.38 20.16
N VAL A 11 33.83 3.00 19.15
CA VAL A 11 33.16 3.96 18.25
C VAL A 11 32.04 3.27 17.47
N LEU A 12 32.29 2.07 16.92
CA LEU A 12 31.28 1.29 16.23
C LEU A 12 30.12 0.93 17.17
N GLY A 13 30.41 0.48 18.39
CA GLY A 13 29.39 0.15 19.38
C GLY A 13 28.48 1.33 19.72
N LEU A 14 29.07 2.52 19.94
CA LEU A 14 28.30 3.75 20.18
C LEU A 14 27.46 4.13 18.96
N TRP A 15 28.01 4.00 17.75
CA TRP A 15 27.29 4.26 16.51
C TRP A 15 26.09 3.32 16.34
N TRP A 16 26.26 2.02 16.60
CA TRP A 16 25.18 1.03 16.55
C TRP A 16 24.08 1.32 17.59
N LEU A 17 24.46 1.76 18.79
CA LEU A 17 23.49 2.15 19.83
C LEU A 17 22.66 3.36 19.39
N VAL A 18 23.30 4.38 18.81
CA VAL A 18 22.61 5.57 18.27
C VAL A 18 21.68 5.20 17.13
N LEU A 19 22.13 4.41 16.16
CA LEU A 19 21.28 3.95 15.04
C LEU A 19 20.10 3.13 15.54
N THR A 20 20.31 2.20 16.46
CA THR A 20 19.24 1.35 17.01
C THR A 20 18.20 2.19 17.75
N ALA A 21 18.65 3.17 18.54
CA ALA A 21 17.77 4.12 19.21
C ALA A 21 16.98 4.96 18.20
N TYR A 22 17.62 5.45 17.13
CA TYR A 22 16.98 6.20 16.06
C TYR A 22 15.89 5.38 15.35
N TYR A 23 16.20 4.17 14.89
CA TYR A 23 15.23 3.32 14.17
C TYR A 23 14.09 2.85 15.09
N THR A 24 14.37 2.63 16.37
CA THR A 24 13.33 2.28 17.36
C THR A 24 12.39 3.46 17.58
N LEU A 25 12.92 4.67 17.70
CA LEU A 25 12.12 5.89 17.83
C LEU A 25 11.29 6.15 16.57
N GLU A 26 11.89 6.02 15.39
CA GLU A 26 11.18 6.13 14.11
C GLU A 26 10.03 5.11 14.04
N ALA A 27 10.28 3.85 14.40
CA ALA A 27 9.26 2.81 14.44
C ALA A 27 8.14 3.13 15.44
N MET A 28 8.46 3.66 16.62
CA MET A 28 7.48 4.11 17.60
C MET A 28 6.62 5.25 17.08
N VAL A 29 7.22 6.25 16.44
CA VAL A 29 6.50 7.34 15.77
C VAL A 29 5.61 6.77 14.65
N MET A 30 6.13 5.83 13.86
CA MET A 30 5.35 5.18 12.80
C MET A 30 4.17 4.38 13.34
N MET A 31 4.30 3.78 14.52
CA MET A 31 3.23 3.03 15.18
C MET A 31 2.10 3.94 15.67
N VAL A 32 2.44 5.12 16.19
CA VAL A 32 1.45 6.09 16.72
C VAL A 32 0.76 6.87 15.60
N VAL A 33 1.45 7.18 14.50
CA VAL A 33 0.86 7.90 13.36
C VAL A 33 -0.25 7.05 12.72
N PRO A 34 -1.52 7.51 12.74
CA PRO A 34 -2.63 6.75 12.19
C PRO A 34 -2.41 6.39 10.72
N LYS A 35 -2.65 5.11 10.38
CA LYS A 35 -2.53 4.60 8.99
C LYS A 35 -3.32 5.41 7.96
N LYS A 36 -4.34 6.17 8.39
CA LYS A 36 -5.10 7.11 7.56
C LYS A 36 -4.22 8.18 6.91
N TYR A 37 -3.19 8.68 7.59
CA TYR A 37 -2.27 9.70 7.03
C TYR A 37 -1.18 9.10 6.11
N ARG A 38 -1.01 7.77 6.13
CA ARG A 38 -0.13 7.05 5.20
C ARG A 38 -0.85 6.53 3.95
N ALA A 39 -2.18 6.52 3.96
CA ALA A 39 -2.95 5.99 2.86
C ALA A 39 -2.93 6.98 1.70
N LYS A 40 -2.49 6.52 0.52
CA LYS A 40 -2.59 7.30 -0.71
C LYS A 40 -4.06 7.54 -1.04
N ASP A 41 -4.40 8.78 -1.35
CA ASP A 41 -5.70 9.08 -1.94
C ASP A 41 -5.73 8.57 -3.39
N VAL A 42 -6.76 7.80 -3.69
CA VAL A 42 -6.95 7.13 -4.99
C VAL A 42 -8.20 7.62 -5.71
N ARG A 43 -8.88 8.64 -5.18
CA ARG A 43 -10.05 9.25 -5.82
C ARG A 43 -9.68 9.75 -7.22
N GLY A 44 -10.47 9.37 -8.23
CA GLY A 44 -10.26 9.74 -9.63
C GLY A 44 -9.04 9.10 -10.32
N SER A 45 -8.22 8.33 -9.60
CA SER A 45 -7.05 7.66 -10.15
C SER A 45 -7.44 6.39 -10.92
N VAL A 46 -6.70 6.07 -11.99
CA VAL A 46 -6.81 4.78 -12.69
C VAL A 46 -5.89 3.76 -12.03
N VAL A 47 -6.42 2.62 -11.61
CA VAL A 47 -5.68 1.57 -10.89
C VAL A 47 -5.83 0.23 -11.60
N LEU A 48 -4.72 -0.38 -11.99
CA LEU A 48 -4.68 -1.73 -12.57
C LEU A 48 -4.54 -2.77 -11.45
N VAL A 49 -5.39 -3.79 -11.44
CA VAL A 49 -5.34 -4.91 -10.49
C VAL A 49 -5.24 -6.22 -11.27
N THR A 50 -4.15 -6.96 -11.06
CA THR A 50 -3.98 -8.31 -11.59
C THR A 50 -4.65 -9.34 -10.68
N GLY A 51 -5.30 -10.36 -11.24
CA GLY A 51 -6.01 -11.36 -10.43
C GLY A 51 -7.30 -10.83 -9.77
N GLY A 52 -7.91 -9.79 -10.36
CA GLY A 52 -9.09 -9.10 -9.82
C GLY A 52 -10.42 -9.88 -9.94
N GLY A 53 -10.43 -11.02 -10.61
CA GLY A 53 -11.62 -11.82 -10.90
C GLY A 53 -12.09 -12.68 -9.72
N SER A 54 -11.25 -12.92 -8.70
CA SER A 54 -11.63 -13.73 -7.54
C SER A 54 -10.87 -13.36 -6.26
N GLY A 55 -11.27 -13.98 -5.14
CA GLY A 55 -10.57 -13.91 -3.85
C GLY A 55 -10.21 -12.49 -3.38
N ILE A 56 -8.95 -12.32 -2.99
CA ILE A 56 -8.42 -11.04 -2.47
C ILE A 56 -8.40 -9.97 -3.57
N GLY A 57 -8.04 -10.33 -4.80
CA GLY A 57 -7.98 -9.37 -5.91
C GLY A 57 -9.34 -8.73 -6.18
N ARG A 58 -10.42 -9.52 -6.16
CA ARG A 58 -11.80 -9.01 -6.27
C ARG A 58 -12.16 -8.05 -5.13
N LEU A 59 -11.84 -8.40 -3.89
CA LEU A 59 -12.08 -7.53 -2.73
C LEU A 59 -11.30 -6.22 -2.81
N MET A 60 -10.07 -6.26 -3.32
CA MET A 60 -9.25 -5.07 -3.56
C MET A 60 -9.88 -4.16 -4.61
N CYS A 61 -10.37 -4.73 -5.73
CA CYS A 61 -11.06 -3.96 -6.76
C CYS A 61 -12.29 -3.24 -6.19
N LEU A 62 -13.11 -3.94 -5.41
CA LEU A 62 -14.29 -3.35 -4.76
C LEU A 62 -13.93 -2.22 -3.79
N LYS A 63 -12.89 -2.40 -2.96
CA LYS A 63 -12.44 -1.38 -2.01
C LYS A 63 -11.88 -0.13 -2.71
N LEU A 64 -11.14 -0.31 -3.80
CA LEU A 64 -10.58 0.79 -4.59
C LEU A 64 -11.68 1.54 -5.34
N ALA A 65 -12.62 0.83 -5.95
CA ALA A 65 -13.79 1.40 -6.59
C ALA A 65 -14.65 2.22 -5.60
N ALA A 66 -14.90 1.68 -4.40
CA ALA A 66 -15.63 2.37 -3.34
C ALA A 66 -14.91 3.64 -2.84
N LYS A 67 -13.59 3.72 -2.99
CA LYS A 67 -12.78 4.92 -2.73
C LYS A 67 -12.77 5.91 -3.91
N GLY A 68 -13.56 5.67 -4.96
CA GLY A 68 -13.67 6.56 -6.12
C GLY A 68 -12.57 6.39 -7.17
N ALA A 69 -11.78 5.31 -7.11
CA ALA A 69 -10.81 4.99 -8.15
C ALA A 69 -11.49 4.35 -9.36
N VAL A 70 -10.92 4.55 -10.54
CA VAL A 70 -11.26 3.79 -11.76
C VAL A 70 -10.40 2.54 -11.77
N VAL A 71 -10.99 1.38 -11.49
CA VAL A 71 -10.24 0.13 -11.37
C VAL A 71 -10.33 -0.70 -12.64
N VAL A 72 -9.19 -0.99 -13.26
CA VAL A 72 -9.05 -1.91 -14.40
C VAL A 72 -8.55 -3.25 -13.89
N THR A 73 -9.20 -4.35 -14.27
CA THR A 73 -8.81 -5.70 -13.84
C THR A 73 -8.12 -6.46 -14.97
N TRP A 74 -6.98 -7.07 -14.68
CA TRP A 74 -6.29 -8.01 -15.57
C TRP A 74 -6.31 -9.41 -14.95
N ASP A 75 -7.22 -10.26 -15.43
CA ASP A 75 -7.39 -11.61 -14.93
C ASP A 75 -7.60 -12.59 -16.09
N VAL A 76 -7.12 -13.81 -15.91
CA VAL A 76 -7.30 -14.93 -16.86
C VAL A 76 -8.65 -15.61 -16.68
N SER A 77 -9.27 -15.44 -15.51
CA SER A 77 -10.55 -16.05 -15.16
C SER A 77 -11.72 -15.27 -15.75
N GLU A 78 -12.57 -16.00 -16.47
CA GLU A 78 -13.85 -15.53 -17.01
C GLU A 78 -14.83 -15.07 -15.91
N ALA A 79 -14.59 -15.49 -14.66
CA ALA A 79 -15.36 -15.11 -13.47
C ALA A 79 -15.33 -13.61 -13.16
N GLY A 80 -14.32 -12.87 -13.66
CA GLY A 80 -14.26 -11.41 -13.54
C GLY A 80 -15.41 -10.66 -14.22
N LYS A 81 -16.17 -11.33 -15.09
CA LYS A 81 -17.34 -10.77 -15.79
C LYS A 81 -18.56 -10.55 -14.89
N ALA A 82 -18.58 -11.14 -13.69
CA ALA A 82 -19.73 -11.14 -12.77
C ALA A 82 -20.02 -9.79 -12.06
N LEU A 83 -19.36 -8.70 -12.45
CA LEU A 83 -19.67 -7.33 -11.98
C LEU A 83 -20.60 -6.55 -12.94
N GLY A 84 -20.97 -7.11 -14.09
CA GLY A 84 -22.15 -6.67 -14.86
C GLY A 84 -22.03 -5.39 -15.71
N LEU A 85 -20.86 -5.06 -16.29
CA LEU A 85 -20.71 -3.90 -17.20
C LEU A 85 -20.02 -4.30 -18.53
N PRO A 86 -20.61 -4.03 -19.71
CA PRO A 86 -20.03 -4.39 -21.00
C PRO A 86 -19.12 -3.30 -21.60
N GLY A 87 -17.97 -3.71 -22.18
CA GLY A 87 -17.12 -2.87 -23.05
C GLY A 87 -15.76 -2.43 -22.48
N VAL A 88 -15.57 -2.53 -21.17
CA VAL A 88 -14.30 -2.43 -20.42
C VAL A 88 -14.53 -3.27 -19.17
N SER A 89 -13.71 -4.28 -18.87
CA SER A 89 -14.14 -5.36 -17.97
C SER A 89 -14.57 -4.90 -16.56
N VAL A 90 -14.06 -3.76 -16.05
CA VAL A 90 -14.66 -2.99 -14.94
C VAL A 90 -14.25 -1.51 -15.08
N VAL A 91 -15.21 -0.57 -15.09
CA VAL A 91 -15.03 0.82 -14.64
C VAL A 91 -16.04 1.00 -13.51
N ALA A 92 -15.70 0.49 -12.33
CA ALA A 92 -16.49 0.76 -11.14
C ALA A 92 -16.07 2.14 -10.62
N ARG A 93 -16.71 3.20 -11.12
CA ARG A 93 -16.67 4.50 -10.46
C ARG A 93 -17.60 4.43 -9.26
N GLY A 94 -17.06 4.27 -8.06
CA GLY A 94 -17.81 4.57 -6.84
C GLY A 94 -18.07 6.06 -6.77
N GLY A 95 -19.26 6.48 -7.19
CA GLY A 95 -19.71 7.85 -7.08
C GLY A 95 -20.16 8.16 -5.65
N ALA A 96 -19.37 8.97 -4.95
CA ALA A 96 -19.91 10.01 -4.08
C ALA A 96 -19.60 11.34 -4.79
N HIS A 97 -20.40 11.67 -5.80
CA HIS A 97 -20.53 13.04 -6.28
C HIS A 97 -21.75 13.64 -5.57
N GLY A 98 -21.51 14.56 -4.63
CA GLY A 98 -22.54 15.43 -4.05
C GLY A 98 -22.65 15.44 -2.52
N SER A 99 -21.90 16.31 -1.85
CA SER A 99 -22.45 17.44 -1.05
C SER A 99 -21.28 18.24 -0.45
N GLU A 100 -21.24 19.51 -0.85
CA GLU A 100 -20.37 20.63 -0.38
C GLU A 100 -18.92 20.70 -0.88
#